data_AF-A0A8J7X840-F1
#
_entry.id   AF-A0A8J7X840-F1
#
_cell.length_a   1.000
_cell.length_b   1.000
_cell.length_c   1.000
_cell.angle_alpha   90.00
_cell.angle_beta   90.00
_cell.angle_gamma   90.00
#
_symmetry.space_group_name_H-M   'P 1'
#
loop_
_entity.id
_entity.type
_entity.pdbx_description
1 polymer ?
#
loop_
_entity_poly.entity_id
_entity_poly.type
_entity_poly.pdbx_seq_one_letter_code
_entity_poly.pdbx_strand_id
1 'polypeptide(L)'
;MILTYKIKHEKDFSRELKLAKKVAKYAIKTKSRSSADVRHIGLKSAISNQILKKYASSETAKKAKSVKLTVPSQSIGVKDNQVCITCLKLQLPIYFHQTFRKINQVEIGGEFAYISVSYDEPPAIATTSIYGVDRNTKGHCLVASNPTTGKVLKLGKSAHHIHDKYKHIRKSLQKQGKY
;
A
#
# COMPACT_ATOMS: atom_id res chain seq x y z
N MET A 1 -7.44 -6.74 10.94
CA MET A 1 -6.31 -6.34 10.06
C MET A 1 -6.84 -5.76 8.76
N ILE A 2 -6.29 -4.65 8.27
CA ILE A 2 -6.66 -4.08 6.96
C ILE A 2 -5.57 -4.44 5.95
N LEU A 3 -5.96 -5.11 4.86
CA LEU A 3 -5.08 -5.42 3.73
C LEU A 3 -5.51 -4.62 2.50
N THR A 4 -4.55 -4.36 1.61
CA THR A 4 -4.81 -3.69 0.33
C THR A 4 -4.35 -4.59 -0.82
N TYR A 5 -5.28 -4.97 -1.69
CA TYR A 5 -5.00 -5.77 -2.88
C TYR A 5 -4.93 -4.88 -4.12
N LYS A 6 -4.02 -5.22 -5.03
CA LYS A 6 -3.81 -4.51 -6.30
C LYS A 6 -4.33 -5.39 -7.44
N ILE A 7 -5.25 -4.86 -8.24
CA ILE A 7 -5.89 -5.57 -9.36
C ILE A 7 -5.82 -4.70 -10.62
N LYS A 8 -5.48 -5.28 -11.77
CA LYS A 8 -5.50 -4.59 -13.06
C LYS A 8 -6.94 -4.56 -13.59
N HIS A 9 -7.44 -3.39 -14.00
CA HIS A 9 -8.85 -3.21 -14.36
C HIS A 9 -9.12 -3.07 -15.86
N GLU A 10 -8.07 -2.96 -16.69
CA GLU A 10 -8.09 -2.93 -18.18
C GLU A 10 -8.99 -1.86 -18.84
N LYS A 11 -9.75 -1.09 -18.07
CA LYS A 11 -10.52 0.08 -18.55
C LYS A 11 -9.71 1.37 -18.49
N ASP A 12 -9.95 2.25 -19.46
CA ASP A 12 -9.41 3.62 -19.45
C ASP A 12 -10.27 4.55 -18.58
N PHE A 13 -9.66 5.11 -17.53
CA PHE A 13 -10.26 6.14 -16.65
C PHE A 13 -9.58 7.51 -16.81
N SER A 14 -8.86 7.74 -17.91
CA SER A 14 -8.10 8.98 -18.13
C SER A 14 -8.95 10.24 -18.03
N ARG A 15 -10.20 10.19 -18.50
CA ARG A 15 -11.13 11.33 -18.42
C ARG A 15 -11.51 11.61 -16.96
N GLU A 16 -11.94 10.59 -16.24
CA GLU A 16 -12.36 10.67 -14.84
C GLU A 16 -11.20 11.13 -13.96
N LEU A 17 -9.98 10.65 -14.19
CA LEU A 17 -8.78 11.07 -13.47
C LEU A 17 -8.45 12.55 -13.71
N LYS A 18 -8.63 13.05 -14.95
CA LYS A 18 -8.49 14.49 -15.25
C LYS A 18 -9.53 15.32 -14.48
N LEU A 19 -10.78 14.87 -14.43
CA LEU A 19 -11.85 15.54 -13.67
C LEU A 19 -11.58 15.50 -12.16
N ALA A 20 -11.16 14.35 -11.63
CA ALA A 20 -10.77 14.18 -10.24
C ALA A 20 -9.64 15.14 -9.83
N LYS A 21 -8.67 15.37 -10.71
CA LYS A 21 -7.61 16.37 -10.50
C LYS A 21 -8.16 17.80 -10.43
N LYS A 22 -9.19 18.15 -11.23
CA LYS A 22 -9.87 19.45 -11.14
C LYS A 22 -10.61 19.60 -9.80
N VAL A 23 -11.35 18.56 -9.38
CA VAL A 23 -12.03 18.52 -8.07
C VAL A 23 -11.04 18.70 -6.92
N ALA A 24 -9.90 18.01 -6.96
CA ALA A 24 -8.87 18.12 -5.91
C ALA A 24 -8.24 19.52 -5.86
N LYS A 25 -7.96 20.14 -7.03
CA LYS A 25 -7.47 21.53 -7.08
C LYS A 25 -8.49 22.50 -6.49
N TYR A 26 -9.77 22.31 -6.78
CA TYR A 26 -10.85 23.11 -6.20
C TYR A 26 -10.88 22.95 -4.68
N ALA A 27 -10.86 21.71 -4.17
CA ALA A 27 -10.86 21.40 -2.74
C ALA A 27 -9.70 22.06 -1.97
N ILE A 28 -8.50 22.08 -2.55
CA ILE A 28 -7.33 22.72 -1.93
C ILE A 28 -7.52 24.24 -1.83
N LYS A 29 -8.11 24.88 -2.85
CA LYS A 29 -8.30 26.34 -2.91
C LYS A 29 -9.44 26.81 -2.00
N THR A 30 -10.60 26.16 -2.06
CA THR A 30 -11.82 26.64 -1.38
C THR A 30 -12.09 25.95 -0.05
N LYS A 31 -11.42 24.83 0.23
CA LYS A 31 -11.69 23.98 1.39
C LYS A 31 -13.14 23.48 1.47
N SER A 32 -13.88 23.55 0.36
CA SER A 32 -15.24 23.01 0.29
C SER A 32 -15.27 21.49 0.41
N ARG A 33 -16.32 20.98 1.06
CA ARG A 33 -16.58 19.57 1.30
C ARG A 33 -17.86 19.04 0.62
N SER A 34 -18.59 19.90 -0.11
CA SER A 34 -19.87 19.55 -0.72
C SER A 34 -19.73 19.20 -2.19
N SER A 35 -20.33 18.09 -2.62
CA SER A 35 -20.42 17.74 -4.05
C SER A 35 -21.22 18.74 -4.89
N ALA A 36 -22.07 19.56 -4.27
CA ALA A 36 -22.86 20.57 -4.98
C ALA A 36 -21.95 21.59 -5.68
N ASP A 37 -20.89 22.02 -4.99
CA ASP A 37 -19.98 23.08 -5.46
C ASP A 37 -19.16 22.63 -6.68
N VAL A 38 -18.92 21.33 -6.79
CA VAL A 38 -18.15 20.71 -7.90
C VAL A 38 -19.04 20.00 -8.92
N ARG A 39 -20.37 20.17 -8.83
CA ARG A 39 -21.32 19.54 -9.76
C ARG A 39 -21.06 19.90 -11.22
N HIS A 40 -20.65 21.15 -11.48
CA HIS A 40 -20.31 21.66 -12.80
C HIS A 40 -19.11 20.95 -13.45
N ILE A 41 -18.27 20.24 -12.68
CA ILE A 41 -17.13 19.48 -13.20
C ILE A 41 -17.59 18.16 -13.87
N GLY A 42 -18.75 17.62 -13.47
CA GLY A 42 -19.32 16.42 -14.07
C GLY A 42 -18.77 15.08 -13.57
N LEU A 43 -18.01 15.06 -12.47
CA LEU A 43 -17.61 13.82 -11.80
C LEU A 43 -18.72 13.33 -10.86
N LYS A 44 -18.99 12.02 -10.85
CA LYS A 44 -20.03 11.42 -9.99
C LYS A 44 -19.85 11.81 -8.52
N SER A 45 -20.94 12.21 -7.88
CA SER A 45 -20.96 12.75 -6.51
C SER A 45 -20.29 11.82 -5.50
N ALA A 46 -20.51 10.51 -5.60
CA ALA A 46 -19.90 9.50 -4.73
C ALA A 46 -18.36 9.57 -4.72
N ILE A 47 -17.75 9.82 -5.89
CA ILE A 47 -16.28 9.92 -6.04
C ILE A 47 -15.82 11.34 -5.67
N SER A 48 -16.52 12.36 -6.16
CA SER A 48 -16.23 13.76 -5.88
C SER A 48 -16.17 14.04 -4.37
N ASN A 49 -17.14 13.54 -3.60
CA ASN A 49 -17.19 13.71 -2.15
C ASN A 49 -16.00 13.08 -1.43
N GLN A 50 -15.51 11.92 -1.88
CA GLN A 50 -14.33 11.29 -1.28
C GLN A 50 -13.07 12.12 -1.54
N ILE A 51 -12.92 12.63 -2.77
CA ILE A 51 -11.80 13.50 -3.13
C ILE A 51 -11.86 14.81 -2.32
N LEU A 52 -13.03 15.45 -2.26
CA LEU A 52 -13.22 16.68 -1.47
C LEU A 52 -12.84 16.44 0.00
N LYS A 53 -13.35 15.37 0.63
CA LYS A 53 -13.02 15.03 2.03
C LYS A 53 -11.51 14.84 2.25
N LYS A 54 -10.83 14.15 1.33
CA LYS A 54 -9.38 13.87 1.39
C LYS A 54 -8.53 15.15 1.28
N TYR A 55 -8.85 16.04 0.35
CA TYR A 55 -8.02 17.22 0.07
C TYR A 55 -8.44 18.49 0.84
N ALA A 56 -9.72 18.67 1.14
CA ALA A 56 -10.18 19.80 1.95
C ALA A 56 -9.73 19.66 3.41
N SER A 57 -9.80 18.44 3.97
CA SER A 57 -9.40 18.18 5.37
C SER A 57 -7.89 18.14 5.57
N SER A 58 -7.10 18.06 4.50
CA SER A 58 -5.65 18.09 4.61
C SER A 58 -5.16 19.52 4.77
N GLU A 59 -4.52 19.80 5.90
CA GLU A 59 -3.88 21.10 6.17
C GLU A 59 -2.55 21.26 5.42
N THR A 60 -1.89 20.14 5.11
CA THR A 60 -0.55 20.12 4.52
C THR A 60 -0.55 20.07 2.98
N ALA A 61 -1.65 19.64 2.35
CA ALA A 61 -1.72 19.45 0.91
C ALA A 61 -1.74 20.79 0.15
N LYS A 62 -0.59 21.20 -0.42
CA LYS A 62 -0.47 22.42 -1.24
C LYS A 62 -0.78 22.20 -2.73
N LYS A 63 -0.56 21.00 -3.27
CA LYS A 63 -0.73 20.70 -4.71
C LYS A 63 -1.24 19.26 -4.93
N ALA A 64 -2.21 19.11 -5.84
CA ALA A 64 -2.69 17.80 -6.30
C ALA A 64 -1.91 17.35 -7.56
N LYS A 65 -0.81 16.59 -7.38
CA LYS A 65 -0.01 16.05 -8.50
C LYS A 65 -0.69 14.85 -9.15
N SER A 66 -0.99 13.83 -8.35
CA SER A 66 -1.67 12.59 -8.71
C SER A 66 -2.88 12.38 -7.80
N VAL A 67 -4.03 12.11 -8.40
CA VAL A 67 -5.30 11.90 -7.71
C VAL A 67 -5.89 10.60 -8.23
N LYS A 68 -6.23 9.69 -7.33
CA LYS A 68 -6.95 8.46 -7.65
C LYS A 68 -8.44 8.67 -7.45
N LEU A 69 -9.27 7.89 -8.14
CA LEU A 69 -10.71 7.87 -7.93
C LEU A 69 -10.99 7.03 -6.68
N THR A 70 -11.37 7.67 -5.58
CA THR A 70 -11.72 6.97 -4.34
C THR A 70 -13.22 6.67 -4.33
N VAL A 71 -13.56 5.39 -4.28
CA VAL A 71 -14.93 4.89 -4.21
C VAL A 71 -15.22 4.41 -2.78
N PRO A 72 -16.30 4.89 -2.14
CA PRO A 72 -16.69 4.44 -0.80
C PRO A 72 -17.33 3.05 -0.82
N SER A 73 -17.28 2.35 0.32
CA SER A 73 -17.94 1.04 0.53
C SER A 73 -19.41 1.00 0.07
N GLN A 74 -20.16 2.08 0.24
CA GLN A 74 -21.57 2.19 -0.15
C GLN A 74 -21.81 1.95 -1.65
N SER A 75 -20.81 2.24 -2.49
CA SER A 75 -20.89 2.07 -3.95
C SER A 75 -20.26 0.75 -4.42
N ILE A 76 -19.89 -0.12 -3.49
CA ILE A 76 -19.19 -1.39 -3.75
C ILE A 76 -20.09 -2.54 -3.31
N GLY A 77 -20.48 -3.37 -4.28
CA GLY A 77 -21.15 -4.64 -4.03
C GLY A 77 -20.20 -5.81 -4.29
N VAL A 78 -20.43 -6.94 -3.64
CA VAL A 78 -19.76 -8.21 -3.95
C VAL A 78 -20.83 -9.16 -4.46
N LYS A 79 -20.64 -9.70 -5.67
CA LYS A 79 -21.50 -10.72 -6.28
C LYS A 79 -20.61 -11.75 -6.98
N ASP A 80 -20.87 -13.03 -6.76
CA ASP A 80 -20.26 -14.14 -7.51
C ASP A 80 -18.73 -14.01 -7.69
N ASN A 81 -18.01 -13.77 -6.60
CA ASN A 81 -16.55 -13.56 -6.57
C ASN A 81 -16.04 -12.33 -7.35
N GLN A 82 -16.90 -11.34 -7.60
CA GLN A 82 -16.54 -10.09 -8.25
C GLN A 82 -16.94 -8.88 -7.41
N VAL A 83 -16.02 -7.91 -7.35
CA VAL A 83 -16.28 -6.59 -6.80
C VAL A 83 -16.96 -5.73 -7.86
N CYS A 84 -18.24 -5.44 -7.66
CA CYS A 84 -19.04 -4.58 -8.50
C CYS A 84 -18.99 -3.14 -7.99
N ILE A 85 -18.39 -2.25 -8.78
CA ILE A 85 -18.36 -0.81 -8.50
C ILE A 85 -19.51 -0.15 -9.28
N THR A 86 -20.62 0.11 -8.59
CA THR A 86 -21.87 0.59 -9.20
C THR A 86 -21.69 1.95 -9.86
N CYS A 87 -20.91 2.83 -9.22
CA CYS A 87 -20.66 4.17 -9.72
C CYS A 87 -19.80 4.19 -11.00
N LEU A 88 -19.09 3.13 -11.36
CA LEU A 88 -18.26 3.11 -12.58
C LEU A 88 -18.64 1.99 -13.55
N LYS A 89 -19.70 1.22 -13.25
CA LYS A 89 -20.07 0.01 -14.01
C LYS A 89 -18.84 -0.88 -14.27
N LEU A 90 -18.02 -1.04 -13.24
CA LEU A 90 -16.77 -1.81 -13.29
C LEU A 90 -16.93 -3.05 -12.42
N GLN A 91 -16.56 -4.20 -12.97
CA GLN A 91 -16.49 -5.47 -12.27
C GLN A 91 -15.02 -5.86 -12.17
N LEU A 92 -14.57 -6.25 -10.99
CA LEU A 92 -13.20 -6.69 -10.73
C LEU A 92 -13.24 -8.10 -10.13
N PRO A 93 -12.51 -9.08 -10.68
CA PRO A 93 -12.42 -10.40 -10.09
C PRO A 93 -11.72 -10.37 -8.72
N ILE A 94 -12.24 -11.12 -7.75
CA ILE A 94 -11.61 -11.29 -6.44
C ILE A 94 -10.63 -12.45 -6.51
N TYR A 95 -9.34 -12.15 -6.41
CA TYR A 95 -8.27 -13.16 -6.34
C TYR A 95 -7.78 -13.45 -4.91
N PHE A 96 -8.39 -12.83 -3.90
CA PHE A 96 -8.01 -12.98 -2.50
C PHE A 96 -9.07 -13.75 -1.70
N HIS A 97 -8.69 -14.24 -0.52
CA HIS A 97 -9.59 -15.01 0.34
C HIS A 97 -10.83 -14.21 0.72
N GLN A 98 -12.01 -14.83 0.56
CA GLN A 98 -13.31 -14.19 0.83
C GLN A 98 -13.68 -14.16 2.31
N THR A 99 -12.81 -14.62 3.20
CA THR A 99 -12.97 -14.56 4.67
C THR A 99 -12.84 -13.13 5.22
N PHE A 100 -13.00 -12.11 4.39
CA PHE A 100 -12.99 -10.72 4.83
C PHE A 100 -14.36 -10.30 5.35
N ARG A 101 -14.34 -9.44 6.37
CA ARG A 101 -15.55 -8.88 6.99
C ARG A 101 -16.23 -7.84 6.10
N LYS A 102 -15.44 -6.96 5.49
CA LYS A 102 -15.96 -5.89 4.61
C LYS A 102 -14.88 -5.30 3.69
N ILE A 103 -15.33 -4.73 2.57
CA ILE A 103 -14.53 -3.85 1.72
C ILE A 103 -14.75 -2.41 2.20
N ASN A 104 -13.67 -1.70 2.53
CA ASN A 104 -13.75 -0.34 3.07
C ASN A 104 -13.85 0.70 1.95
N GLN A 105 -12.97 0.59 0.97
CA GLN A 105 -12.86 1.53 -0.14
C GLN A 105 -12.09 0.90 -1.30
N VAL A 106 -12.30 1.44 -2.49
CA VAL A 106 -11.51 1.12 -3.68
C VAL A 106 -10.92 2.40 -4.24
N GLU A 107 -9.60 2.44 -4.45
CA GLU A 107 -8.93 3.52 -5.17
C GLU A 107 -8.58 3.07 -6.59
N ILE A 108 -9.10 3.75 -7.60
CA ILE A 108 -8.80 3.44 -9.01
C ILE A 108 -7.78 4.44 -9.54
N GLY A 109 -6.66 3.90 -10.03
CA GLY A 109 -5.61 4.64 -10.72
C GLY A 109 -5.78 4.58 -12.25
N GLY A 110 -4.67 4.78 -12.97
CA GLY A 110 -4.67 4.67 -14.44
C GLY A 110 -4.76 3.22 -14.92
N GLU A 111 -4.04 2.30 -14.28
CA GLU A 111 -3.96 0.89 -14.68
C GLU A 111 -4.51 -0.07 -13.62
N PHE A 112 -4.39 0.31 -12.34
CA PHE A 112 -4.68 -0.57 -11.21
C PHE A 112 -5.75 0.01 -10.29
N ALA A 113 -6.59 -0.88 -9.79
CA ALA A 113 -7.50 -0.67 -8.68
C ALA A 113 -6.88 -1.24 -7.39
N TYR A 114 -6.95 -0.46 -6.33
CA TYR A 114 -6.48 -0.83 -5.00
C TYR A 114 -7.69 -1.04 -4.09
N ILE A 115 -7.91 -2.28 -3.64
CA ILE A 115 -9.07 -2.67 -2.85
C ILE A 115 -8.63 -2.80 -1.40
N SER A 116 -9.19 -1.97 -0.53
CA SER A 116 -8.94 -2.03 0.92
C SER A 116 -9.98 -2.93 1.59
N VAL A 117 -9.51 -3.97 2.25
CA VAL A 117 -10.32 -5.06 2.80
C VAL A 117 -9.98 -5.26 4.27
N SER A 118 -11.00 -5.47 5.10
CA SER A 118 -10.84 -5.77 6.53
C SER A 118 -11.03 -7.25 6.78
N TYR A 119 -10.04 -7.86 7.43
CA TYR A 119 -10.09 -9.21 7.98
C TYR A 119 -10.19 -9.16 9.49
N ASP A 120 -10.84 -10.17 10.07
CA ASP A 120 -10.80 -10.38 11.50
C ASP A 120 -9.38 -10.77 11.91
N GLU A 121 -8.89 -10.11 12.95
CA GLU A 121 -7.58 -10.45 13.50
C GLU A 121 -7.72 -11.74 14.30
N PRO A 122 -6.80 -12.70 14.12
CA PRO A 122 -6.75 -13.84 15.03
C PRO A 122 -6.54 -13.32 16.46
N PRO A 123 -7.08 -14.02 17.48
CA PRO A 123 -6.92 -13.61 18.86
C PRO A 123 -5.44 -13.49 19.20
N ALA A 124 -5.09 -12.48 20.00
CA ALA A 124 -3.74 -12.28 20.47
C ALA A 124 -3.30 -13.52 21.27
N ILE A 125 -2.33 -14.27 20.73
CA ILE A 125 -1.76 -15.42 21.41
C ILE A 125 -0.88 -14.89 22.55
N ALA A 126 -1.07 -15.41 23.76
CA ALA A 126 -0.18 -15.11 24.87
C ALA A 126 1.26 -15.48 24.48
N THR A 127 2.18 -14.53 24.55
CA THR A 127 3.57 -14.76 24.15
C THR A 127 4.24 -15.74 25.11
N THR A 128 4.55 -16.94 24.65
CA THR A 128 5.22 -17.97 25.46
C THR A 128 6.68 -17.62 25.73
N SER A 129 7.33 -16.90 24.81
CA SER A 129 8.74 -16.50 24.92
C SER A 129 9.03 -15.30 24.04
N ILE A 130 9.95 -14.45 24.48
CA ILE A 130 10.43 -13.28 23.72
C ILE A 130 11.80 -13.62 23.16
N TYR A 131 12.04 -13.29 21.89
CA TYR A 131 13.34 -13.44 21.26
C TYR A 131 13.78 -12.09 20.69
N GLY A 132 14.94 -11.60 21.13
CA GLY A 132 15.59 -10.44 20.52
C GLY A 132 16.38 -10.89 19.30
N VAL A 133 16.07 -10.38 18.11
CA VAL A 133 16.77 -10.74 16.87
C VAL A 133 17.41 -9.49 16.28
N ASP A 134 18.74 -9.48 16.21
CA ASP A 134 19.54 -8.44 15.55
C ASP A 134 20.19 -8.98 14.27
N ARG A 135 19.95 -8.26 13.17
CA ARG A 135 20.54 -8.55 11.84
C ARG A 135 21.58 -7.51 11.42
N ASN A 136 21.81 -6.47 12.23
CA ASN A 136 22.72 -5.37 11.94
C ASN A 136 24.10 -5.57 12.60
N THR A 137 24.55 -6.83 12.72
CA THR A 137 25.80 -7.15 13.40
C THR A 137 27.00 -7.10 12.46
N LYS A 138 28.06 -6.39 12.86
CA LYS A 138 29.34 -6.38 12.14
C LYS A 138 30.09 -7.68 12.47
N GLY A 139 29.96 -8.72 11.64
CA GLY A 139 30.68 -9.99 11.79
C GLY A 139 29.81 -11.26 11.74
N HIS A 140 28.51 -11.12 11.95
CA HIS A 140 27.54 -12.21 11.90
C HIS A 140 26.37 -11.83 11.00
N CYS A 141 25.64 -12.81 10.48
CA CYS A 141 24.44 -12.54 9.69
C CYS A 141 23.22 -12.27 10.58
N LEU A 142 23.17 -12.93 11.74
CA LEU A 142 22.06 -12.85 12.66
C LEU A 142 22.53 -13.23 14.07
N VAL A 143 22.11 -12.44 15.04
CA VAL A 143 22.22 -12.77 16.48
C VAL A 143 20.82 -12.81 17.06
N ALA A 144 20.47 -13.92 17.69
CA ALA A 144 19.23 -14.08 18.42
C ALA A 144 19.52 -14.34 19.89
N SER A 145 18.78 -13.71 20.79
CA SER A 145 18.83 -13.97 22.23
C SER A 145 17.46 -14.29 22.77
N ASN A 146 17.40 -15.21 23.72
CA ASN A 146 16.22 -15.45 24.53
C ASN A 146 16.48 -14.88 25.94
N PRO A 147 15.82 -13.77 26.33
CA PRO A 147 16.03 -13.15 27.64
C PRO A 147 15.67 -14.06 28.82
N THR A 148 14.69 -14.95 28.63
CA THR A 148 14.21 -15.87 29.67
C THR A 148 15.22 -16.97 29.98
N THR A 149 15.91 -17.49 28.96
CA THR A 149 16.90 -18.59 29.14
C THR A 149 18.34 -18.11 29.16
N GLY A 150 18.61 -16.85 28.83
CA GLY A 150 19.96 -16.29 28.69
C GLY A 150 20.75 -16.83 27.50
N LYS A 151 20.16 -17.71 26.68
CA LYS A 151 20.86 -18.33 25.53
C LYS A 151 20.99 -17.34 24.38
N VAL A 152 22.17 -17.34 23.76
CA VAL A 152 22.49 -16.52 22.58
C VAL A 152 22.89 -17.43 21.42
N LEU A 153 22.22 -17.24 20.29
CA LEU A 153 22.51 -17.89 19.02
C LEU A 153 23.17 -16.87 18.08
N LYS A 154 24.33 -17.22 17.52
CA LYS A 154 25.04 -16.39 16.53
C LYS A 154 25.23 -17.19 15.24
N LEU A 155 24.58 -16.76 14.15
CA LEU A 155 24.62 -17.41 12.85
C LEU A 155 25.47 -16.60 11.85
N GLY A 156 26.11 -17.31 10.91
CA GLY A 156 26.92 -16.67 9.86
C GLY A 156 28.24 -16.10 10.36
N LYS A 157 28.88 -16.75 11.35
CA LYS A 157 30.17 -16.31 11.92
C LYS A 157 31.29 -16.18 10.88
N SER A 158 31.25 -16.99 9.83
CA SER A 158 32.21 -16.98 8.73
C SER A 158 31.90 -15.96 7.64
N ALA A 159 30.72 -15.33 7.63
CA ALA A 159 30.28 -14.48 6.53
C ALA A 159 31.20 -13.29 6.29
N HIS A 160 31.69 -12.68 7.37
CA HIS A 160 32.65 -11.58 7.28
C HIS A 160 33.98 -12.02 6.68
N HIS A 161 34.54 -13.14 7.14
CA HIS A 161 35.77 -13.71 6.59
C HIS A 161 35.64 -14.08 5.10
N ILE A 162 34.50 -14.65 4.71
CA ILE A 162 34.22 -14.97 3.31
C ILE A 162 34.16 -13.68 2.47
N HIS A 163 33.43 -12.66 2.95
CA HIS A 163 33.33 -11.37 2.28
C HIS A 163 34.72 -10.74 2.08
N ASP A 164 35.55 -10.70 3.12
CA ASP A 164 36.88 -10.11 3.05
C ASP A 164 37.81 -10.90 2.14
N LYS A 165 37.77 -12.25 2.18
CA LYS A 165 38.54 -13.09 1.26
C LYS A 165 38.26 -12.71 -0.20
N TYR A 166 37.00 -12.69 -0.61
CA TYR A 166 36.63 -12.37 -2.00
C TYR A 166 36.86 -10.91 -2.35
N LYS A 167 36.69 -9.98 -1.40
CA LYS A 167 37.03 -8.56 -1.56
C LYS A 167 38.53 -8.37 -1.86
N HIS A 168 39.41 -9.07 -1.15
CA HIS A 168 40.85 -9.00 -1.38
C HIS A 168 41.27 -9.64 -2.71
N ILE A 169 40.69 -10.80 -3.05
CA ILE A 169 40.91 -11.45 -4.36
C ILE A 169 40.52 -10.49 -5.49
N ARG A 170 39.33 -9.89 -5.42
CA ARG A 170 38.87 -8.91 -6.42
C ARG A 170 39.81 -7.71 -6.54
N LYS A 171 40.22 -7.12 -5.42
CA LYS A 171 41.18 -5.99 -5.42
C LYS A 171 42.51 -6.37 -6.08
N SER A 172 43.00 -7.59 -5.84
CA SER A 172 44.24 -8.07 -6.45
C SER A 172 44.12 -8.22 -7.96
N LEU A 173 43.02 -8.83 -8.44
CA LEU A 173 42.76 -9.00 -9.87
C LEU A 173 42.58 -7.67 -10.61
N GLN A 174 41.91 -6.69 -9.98
CA GLN A 174 41.78 -5.33 -10.52
C GLN A 174 43.13 -4.63 -10.67
N LYS A 175 44.01 -4.75 -9.66
CA LYS A 175 45.38 -4.21 -9.76
C LYS A 175 46.20 -4.87 -10.88
N GLN A 176 45.89 -6.12 -11.23
CA GLN A 176 46.55 -6.87 -12.31
C GLN A 176 45.90 -6.63 -13.68
N GLY A 177 44.85 -5.80 -13.79
CA GLY A 177 44.17 -5.53 -15.07
C GLY A 177 43.38 -6.71 -15.64
N LYS A 178 43.12 -7.75 -14.84
CA LYS A 178 42.33 -8.92 -15.26
C LYS A 178 40.81 -8.71 -15.10
N TYR A 179 40.42 -7.52 -14.62
CA TYR A 179 39.04 -7.08 -14.38
C TYR A 179 38.98 -5.55 -14.28
#